data_AF-A0A821W6D0-F1
#
_entry.id   AF-A0A821W6D0-F1
#
_cell.length_a   1.000
_cell.length_b   1.000
_cell.length_c   1.000
_cell.angle_alpha   90.00
_cell.angle_beta   90.00
_cell.angle_gamma   90.00
#
_symmetry.space_group_name_H-M   'P 1'
#
loop_
_entity.id
_entity.type
_entity.pdbx_description
1 polymer ?
#
loop_
_entity_poly.entity_id
_entity_poly.type
_entity_poly.pdbx_seq_one_letter_code
_entity_poly.pdbx_strand_id
1 'polypeptide(L)' 'GCPDVLYKLMLICWNEEYLERPKFTDIVQQLTQFIQVPSRLLSLAKQR' A
#
# COMPACT_ATOMS: atom_id res chain seq x y z
N GLY A 1 -5.60 11.58 7.99
CA GLY A 1 -4.93 11.31 6.71
C GLY A 1 -4.49 9.86 6.67
N CYS A 2 -4.57 9.21 5.52
CA CYS A 2 -4.04 7.85 5.32
C CYS A 2 -2.58 7.97 4.84
N PRO A 3 -1.64 7.11 5.30
CA PRO A 3 -0.31 7.06 4.70
C PRO A 3 -0.37 6.83 3.19
N ASP A 4 0.35 7.62 2.41
CA ASP A 4 0.38 7.58 0.94
C ASP A 4 0.71 6.18 0.42
N VAL A 5 1.66 5.49 1.07
CA VAL A 5 2.05 4.12 0.72
C VAL A 5 0.93 3.10 0.95
N LEU A 6 0.11 3.26 2.00
CA LEU A 6 -1.03 2.39 2.26
C LEU A 6 -2.17 2.68 1.28
N TYR A 7 -2.41 3.96 0.98
CA TYR A 7 -3.39 4.34 -0.03
C TYR A 7 -3.05 3.76 -1.42
N LYS A 8 -1.78 3.85 -1.83
CA LYS A 8 -1.30 3.25 -3.08
C LYS A 8 -1.45 1.72 -3.08
N LEU A 9 -1.13 1.04 -1.99
CA LEU A 9 -1.35 -0.40 -1.87
C LEU A 9 -2.83 -0.76 -2.07
N MET A 10 -3.75 -0.01 -1.45
CA MET A 10 -5.20 -0.22 -1.66
C MET A 10 -5.61 -0.03 -3.12
N LEU A 11 -5.11 1.00 -3.81
CA LEU A 11 -5.39 1.22 -5.23
C LEU A 11 -4.89 0.06 -6.11
N ILE A 12 -3.70 -0.48 -5.81
CA ILE A 12 -3.16 -1.64 -6.54
C ILE A 12 -4.04 -2.89 -6.30
N CYS A 13 -4.55 -3.10 -5.09
CA CYS A 13 -5.51 -4.17 -4.80
C CYS A 13 -6.84 -4.02 -5.56
N TRP A 14 -7.25 -2.80 -5.89
CA TRP A 14 -8.47 -2.47 -6.64
C TRP A 14 -8.24 -2.28 -8.14
N ASN A 15 -7.12 -2.76 -8.68
CA ASN A 15 -6.88 -2.70 -10.13
C ASN A 15 -8.01 -3.39 -10.90
N GLU A 16 -8.48 -2.80 -12.00
CA GLU A 16 -9.50 -3.39 -12.86
C GLU A 16 -9.02 -4.73 -13.43
N GLU A 17 -7.76 -4.78 -13.85
CA GLU A 17 -7.11 -5.98 -14.36
C GLU A 17 -6.76 -6.96 -13.24
N TYR A 18 -7.40 -8.14 -13.24
CA TYR A 18 -7.21 -9.15 -12.19
C TYR A 18 -5.75 -9.57 -12.02
N LEU A 19 -5.00 -9.68 -13.12
CA LEU A 19 -3.61 -10.13 -13.12
C LEU A 19 -2.65 -9.09 -12.53
N GLU A 20 -3.05 -7.81 -12.49
CA GLU A 20 -2.27 -6.72 -11.91
C GLU A 20 -2.51 -6.57 -10.40
N ARG A 21 -3.49 -7.28 -9.85
CA ARG A 21 -3.73 -7.28 -8.40
C ARG A 21 -2.65 -8.12 -7.70
N PRO A 22 -2.10 -7.64 -6.59
CA PRO A 22 -1.02 -8.32 -5.88
C PRO A 22 -1.53 -9.60 -5.23
N LYS A 23 -0.65 -10.60 -5.09
CA LYS A 23 -0.97 -11.77 -4.26
C LYS A 23 -0.89 -11.40 -2.78
N PHE A 24 -1.52 -12.20 -1.93
CA PHE A 24 -1.46 -11.99 -0.49
C PHE A 24 -0.02 -12.00 0.05
N THR A 25 0.86 -12.80 -0.53
CA THR A 25 2.29 -12.82 -0.19
C THR A 25 2.94 -11.45 -0.40
N ASP A 26 2.63 -10.79 -1.51
CA ASP A 26 3.20 -9.47 -1.84
C ASP A 26 2.64 -8.39 -0.91
N ILE A 27 1.34 -8.47 -0.57
CA ILE A 27 0.69 -7.55 0.38
C ILE A 27 1.37 -7.65 1.75
N VAL A 28 1.51 -8.86 2.30
CA VAL A 28 2.12 -9.08 3.61
C VAL A 28 3.57 -8.60 3.60
N GLN A 29 4.35 -8.93 2.56
CA GLN A 29 5.73 -8.49 2.43
C GLN A 29 5.85 -6.95 2.42
N GLN A 30 5.01 -6.25 1.66
CA GLN A 30 5.01 -4.79 1.64
C GLN A 30 4.66 -4.18 3.00
N LEU A 31 3.62 -4.72 3.68
CA LEU A 31 3.25 -4.26 5.02
C LEU A 31 4.39 -4.49 6.03
N THR A 32 5.06 -5.64 5.97
CA THR A 32 6.24 -5.91 6.81
C THR A 32 7.35 -4.88 6.58
N GLN A 33 7.65 -4.51 5.32
CA GLN A 33 8.65 -3.49 5.01
C GLN A 33 8.28 -2.11 5.57
N PHE A 34 6.99 -1.76 5.59
CA PHE A 34 6.53 -0.51 6.19
C PHE A 34 6.65 -0.51 7.71
N ILE A 35 6.37 -1.64 8.36
CA ILE A 35 6.51 -1.81 9.81
C ILE A 35 7.99 -1.75 10.23
N GLN A 36 8.89 -2.35 9.44
CA GLN A 36 10.33 -2.31 9.66
C GLN A 36 10.93 -0.91 9.50
N VAL A 37 10.28 -0.03 8.73
CA VAL A 37 10.72 1.36 8.50
C VAL A 37 9.54 2.31 8.73
N PRO A 38 9.16 2.58 10.00
CA PRO A 38 7.95 3.35 10.32
C PRO A 38 7.90 4.76 9.73
N SER A 39 9.06 5.36 9.44
CA SER A 39 9.15 6.68 8.80
C SER A 39 8.46 6.73 7.42
N ARG A 40 8.33 5.59 6.71
CA ARG A 40 7.62 5.48 5.43
C ARG A 40 6.11 5.73 5.57
N LEU A 41 5.56 5.56 6.76
CA LEU A 41 4.13 5.77 7.04
C LEU A 41 3.78 7.23 7.35
N LEU A 42 4.76 8.12 7.48
CA LEU A 42 4.54 9.52 7.88
C LEU A 42 3.95 10.38 6.76
N SER A 43 4.27 10.07 5.50
CA SER A 43 3.73 10.80 4.35
C SER A 43 2.25 10.49 4.18
N LEU A 44 1.38 11.50 4.28
CA LEU A 44 -0.06 11.34 4.15
C LEU A 44 -0.53 11.58 2.72
N ALA A 45 -1.43 10.74 2.23
CA ALA A 45 -2.15 10.95 0.97
C ALA A 45 -2.96 12.25 1.04
N LYS A 46 -2.92 13.04 -0.02
CA LYS A 46 -3.80 14.20 -0.19
C LYS A 46 -5.23 13.68 -0.38
N GLN A 47 -6.17 14.17 0.42
CA GLN A 47 -7.59 13.90 0.20
C GLN A 47 -8.00 14.58 -1.12
N ARG A 48 -8.67 13.82 -2.00
CA ARG A 48 -9.34 14.35 -3.19
C ARG A 48 -10.60 15.12 -2.78
#